data_AF-A0A842X8Y5-F1
#
_entry.id   AF-A0A842X8Y5-F1
#
_cell.length_a   1.000
_cell.length_b   1.000
_cell.length_c   1.000
_cell.angle_alpha   90.00
_cell.angle_beta   90.00
_cell.angle_gamma   90.00
#
_symmetry.space_group_name_H-M   'P 1'
#
loop_
_entity.id
_entity.type
_entity.pdbx_description
1 polymer ?
#
loop_
_entity_poly.entity_id
_entity_poly.type
_entity_poly.pdbx_seq_one_letter_code
_entity_poly.pdbx_strand_id
1 'polypeptide(L)'
;MHAGLISPHEEEHLFRKLFEYYKKLYPKAKFKRVERKLTPRQVGEIYYTYPGEEAQATFTEKAEEISKATSLGYDTPIILLQAGNRMFLLDGHRRLRVAWMKKKGWKALIISTDKRGIEFGIERMVEGKVSELWK
;
A
#
# COMPACT_ATOMS: atom_id res chain seq x y z
N MET A 1 -6.47 -13.36 18.09
CA MET A 1 -6.10 -12.61 16.87
C MET A 1 -7.02 -13.06 15.76
N HIS A 2 -7.78 -12.15 15.13
CA HIS A 2 -8.59 -12.49 13.94
C HIS A 2 -7.64 -12.71 12.76
N ALA A 3 -7.73 -13.85 12.09
CA ALA A 3 -6.78 -14.34 11.10
C ALA A 3 -6.61 -13.45 9.85
N GLY A 4 -7.37 -12.36 9.71
CA GLY A 4 -7.29 -11.40 8.59
C GLY A 4 -6.63 -10.05 8.90
N LEU A 5 -6.37 -9.70 10.17
CA LEU A 5 -5.87 -8.37 10.55
C LEU A 5 -4.37 -8.40 10.87
N ILE A 6 -3.58 -7.73 10.05
CA ILE A 6 -2.15 -7.50 10.33
C ILE A 6 -1.98 -6.38 11.37
N SER A 7 -1.12 -6.62 12.35
CA SER A 7 -0.78 -5.64 13.38
C SER A 7 0.20 -4.58 12.86
N PRO A 8 0.29 -3.40 13.51
CA PRO A 8 1.29 -2.38 13.17
C PRO A 8 2.73 -2.89 13.25
N HIS A 9 3.03 -3.81 14.16
CA HIS A 9 4.37 -4.38 14.32
C HIS A 9 4.75 -5.31 13.15
N GLU A 10 3.83 -6.15 12.70
CA GLU A 10 4.03 -7.00 11.54
C GLU A 10 4.19 -6.19 10.25
N GLU A 11 3.38 -5.14 10.09
CA GLU A 11 3.47 -4.21 8.96
C GLU A 11 4.83 -3.50 8.92
N GLU A 12 5.30 -3.02 10.08
CA GLU A 12 6.62 -2.39 10.24
C GLU A 12 7.75 -3.36 9.88
N HIS A 13 7.64 -4.63 10.25
CA HIS A 13 8.61 -5.66 9.88
C HIS A 13 8.63 -5.91 8.37
N LEU A 14 7.46 -5.98 7.73
CA LEU A 14 7.35 -6.10 6.28
C LEU A 14 7.96 -4.89 5.58
N PHE A 15 7.67 -3.67 6.07
CA PHE A 15 8.25 -2.43 5.54
C PHE A 15 9.77 -2.48 5.55
N ARG A 16 10.39 -2.88 6.66
CA ARG A 16 11.86 -2.98 6.75
C ARG A 16 12.44 -3.96 5.74
N LYS A 17 11.81 -5.11 5.54
CA LYS A 17 12.24 -6.09 4.53
C LYS A 17 12.17 -5.49 3.12
N LEU A 18 11.07 -4.85 2.76
CA LEU A 18 10.90 -4.20 1.46
C LEU A 18 11.89 -3.05 1.27
N PHE A 19 12.11 -2.23 2.30
CA PHE A 19 13.06 -1.13 2.27
C PHE A 19 14.49 -1.60 1.99
N GLU A 20 14.94 -2.65 2.67
CA GLU A 20 16.26 -3.23 2.43
C GLU A 20 16.34 -3.96 1.07
N TYR A 21 15.26 -4.59 0.62
CA TYR A 21 15.18 -5.19 -0.71
C TYR A 21 15.40 -4.15 -1.82
N TYR A 22 14.68 -3.03 -1.79
CA TYR A 22 14.84 -1.96 -2.78
C TYR A 22 16.22 -1.31 -2.72
N LYS A 23 16.80 -1.11 -1.52
CA LYS A 23 18.18 -0.63 -1.38
C LYS A 23 19.20 -1.55 -2.03
N LYS A 24 19.02 -2.88 -1.88
CA LYS A 24 19.91 -3.88 -2.48
C LYS A 24 19.79 -3.93 -4.00
N LEU A 25 18.56 -3.87 -4.53
CA LEU A 25 18.33 -3.88 -5.99
C LEU A 25 18.81 -2.60 -6.68
N TYR A 26 18.67 -1.46 -6.02
CA TYR A 26 18.97 -0.15 -6.60
C TYR A 26 20.01 0.60 -5.77
N PRO A 27 21.27 0.13 -5.70
CA PRO A 27 22.31 0.69 -4.82
C PRO A 27 22.71 2.13 -5.17
N LYS A 28 22.37 2.60 -6.38
CA LYS A 28 22.62 3.97 -6.85
C LYS A 28 21.48 4.96 -6.53
N ALA A 29 20.40 4.50 -5.89
CA ALA A 29 19.28 5.33 -5.47
C ALA A 29 19.33 5.56 -3.96
N LYS A 30 18.99 6.78 -3.50
CA LYS A 30 18.89 7.05 -2.06
C LYS A 30 17.44 6.88 -1.64
N PHE A 31 17.20 5.85 -0.84
CA PHE A 31 15.88 5.60 -0.26
C PHE A 31 15.75 6.22 1.12
N LYS A 32 14.56 6.75 1.40
CA LYS A 32 14.17 7.24 2.72
C LYS A 32 12.79 6.72 3.09
N ARG A 33 12.58 6.53 4.39
CA ARG A 33 11.27 6.30 4.98
C ARG A 33 10.51 7.62 5.07
N VAL A 34 9.26 7.63 4.65
CA VAL A 34 8.31 8.73 4.88
C VAL A 34 7.04 8.14 5.45
N GLU A 35 6.53 8.73 6.53
CA GLU A 35 5.23 8.36 7.09
C GLU A 35 4.23 9.47 6.81
N ARG A 36 3.04 9.11 6.35
CA ARG A 36 2.02 10.08 6.02
C ARG A 36 0.61 9.53 6.23
N LYS A 37 -0.30 10.38 6.70
CA LYS A 37 -1.74 10.14 6.58
C LYS A 37 -2.23 10.72 5.25
N LEU A 38 -2.70 9.86 4.36
CA LEU A 38 -3.25 10.23 3.06
C LEU A 38 -4.69 10.71 3.19
N THR A 39 -5.07 11.68 2.38
CA THR A 39 -6.48 12.08 2.22
C THR A 39 -7.22 11.08 1.32
N PRO A 40 -8.57 11.03 1.35
CA PRO A 40 -9.34 10.18 0.44
C PRO A 40 -9.01 10.42 -1.04
N ARG A 41 -8.80 11.69 -1.42
CA ARG A 41 -8.37 12.04 -2.79
C ARG A 41 -7.03 11.39 -3.14
N GLN A 42 -6.06 11.44 -2.23
CA GLN A 42 -4.75 10.85 -2.47
C GLN A 42 -4.77 9.32 -2.48
N VAL A 43 -5.68 8.70 -1.73
CA VAL A 43 -5.95 7.25 -1.83
C VAL A 43 -6.37 6.89 -3.26
N GLY A 44 -7.25 7.70 -3.88
CA GLY A 44 -7.69 7.51 -5.26
C GLY A 44 -6.59 7.64 -6.33
N GLU A 45 -5.47 8.32 -6.02
CA GLU A 45 -4.34 8.52 -6.94
C GLU A 45 -3.25 7.45 -6.83
N ILE A 46 -3.37 6.50 -5.90
CA ILE A 46 -2.41 5.40 -5.78
C ILE A 46 -2.56 4.46 -6.98
N TYR A 47 -1.42 4.10 -7.57
CA TYR A 47 -1.34 3.03 -8.57
C TYR A 47 -1.44 1.69 -7.85
N TYR A 48 -2.57 1.04 -8.05
CA TYR A 48 -2.87 -0.26 -7.47
C TYR A 48 -2.15 -1.34 -8.26
N THR A 49 -1.51 -2.26 -7.54
CA THR A 49 -0.71 -3.34 -8.11
C THR A 49 -1.42 -4.67 -7.93
N TYR A 50 -1.16 -5.62 -8.81
CA TYR A 50 -1.75 -6.95 -8.75
C TYR A 50 -1.37 -7.69 -7.44
N PRO A 51 -2.34 -8.13 -6.63
CA PRO A 51 -2.08 -8.80 -5.34
C PRO A 51 -1.87 -10.33 -5.44
N GLY A 52 -1.99 -10.94 -6.62
CA GLY A 52 -1.97 -12.41 -6.78
C GLY A 52 -3.37 -13.06 -6.72
N GLU A 53 -3.50 -14.26 -7.31
CA GLU A 53 -4.79 -14.96 -7.47
C GLU A 53 -5.40 -15.38 -6.13
N GLU A 54 -4.60 -15.99 -5.25
CA GLU A 54 -5.05 -16.42 -3.91
C GLU A 54 -5.56 -15.27 -3.04
N ALA A 55 -4.98 -14.08 -3.22
CA ALA A 55 -5.38 -12.88 -2.50
C ALA A 55 -6.73 -12.34 -2.99
N GLN A 56 -7.07 -12.52 -4.27
CA GLN A 56 -8.35 -12.13 -4.85
C GLN A 56 -9.50 -13.04 -4.40
N ALA A 57 -9.28 -14.36 -4.35
CA ALA A 57 -10.31 -15.33 -3.94
C ALA A 57 -10.84 -15.07 -2.52
N THR A 58 -9.97 -14.62 -1.61
CA THR A 58 -10.31 -14.33 -0.20
C THR A 58 -10.55 -12.83 0.06
N PHE A 59 -10.69 -12.02 -0.97
CA PHE A 59 -10.63 -10.56 -0.86
C PHE A 59 -11.84 -9.96 -0.13
N THR A 60 -13.05 -10.37 -0.52
CA THR A 60 -14.30 -9.76 -0.02
C THR A 60 -14.47 -9.98 1.47
N GLU A 61 -14.36 -11.23 1.94
CA GLU A 61 -14.50 -11.59 3.35
C GLU A 61 -13.49 -10.84 4.23
N LYS A 62 -12.23 -10.78 3.82
CA LYS A 62 -11.19 -10.07 4.58
C LYS A 62 -11.33 -8.55 4.52
N ALA A 63 -11.87 -8.00 3.43
CA ALA A 63 -12.19 -6.58 3.35
C ALA A 63 -13.34 -6.20 4.31
N GLU A 64 -14.33 -7.07 4.51
CA GLU A 64 -15.38 -6.88 5.50
C GLU A 64 -14.85 -6.92 6.93
N GLU A 65 -13.94 -7.84 7.25
CA GLU A 65 -13.26 -7.88 8.56
C GLU A 65 -12.51 -6.58 8.84
N ILE A 66 -11.70 -6.11 7.88
CA ILE A 66 -11.00 -4.82 7.99
C ILE A 66 -12.01 -3.69 8.16
N SER A 67 -13.09 -3.68 7.36
CA SER A 67 -14.16 -2.70 7.46
C SER A 67 -14.77 -2.65 8.86
N LYS A 68 -15.09 -3.78 9.49
CA LYS A 68 -15.60 -3.82 10.87
C LYS A 68 -14.56 -3.32 11.87
N ALA A 69 -13.31 -3.78 11.73
CA ALA A 69 -12.21 -3.40 12.61
C ALA A 69 -11.90 -1.90 12.57
N THR A 70 -12.11 -1.23 11.42
CA THR A 70 -11.88 0.22 11.32
C THR A 70 -12.74 1.06 12.26
N SER A 71 -13.93 0.57 12.63
CA SER A 71 -14.81 1.23 13.60
C SER A 71 -14.30 1.08 15.04
N LEU A 72 -13.43 0.09 15.27
CA LEU A 72 -12.78 -0.19 16.56
C LEU A 72 -11.37 0.41 16.65
N GLY A 73 -11.01 1.30 15.72
CA GLY A 73 -9.70 1.97 15.72
C GLY A 73 -8.60 1.27 14.92
N TYR A 74 -8.90 0.20 14.18
CA TYR A 74 -7.92 -0.43 13.29
C TYR A 74 -7.45 0.55 12.20
N ASP A 75 -6.14 0.79 12.15
CA ASP A 75 -5.54 1.76 11.24
C ASP A 75 -4.11 1.40 10.77
N THR A 76 -3.77 0.10 10.76
CA THR A 76 -2.48 -0.39 10.27
C THR A 76 -2.15 0.21 8.90
N PRO A 77 -0.93 0.78 8.71
CA PRO A 77 -0.61 1.48 7.49
C PRO A 77 -0.61 0.57 6.26
N ILE A 78 -0.67 1.18 5.09
CA ILE A 78 -0.31 0.54 3.81
C ILE A 78 1.17 0.83 3.51
N ILE A 79 1.79 0.03 2.66
CA ILE A 79 3.18 0.25 2.23
C ILE A 79 3.19 0.70 0.77
N LEU A 80 3.89 1.80 0.48
CA LEU A 80 3.97 2.38 -0.85
C LEU A 80 5.43 2.55 -1.30
N LEU A 81 5.66 2.43 -2.61
CA LEU A 81 6.87 2.91 -3.27
C LEU A 81 6.56 4.23 -3.97
N GLN A 82 7.33 5.28 -3.67
CA GLN A 82 7.22 6.56 -4.34
C GLN A 82 8.38 6.77 -5.32
N ALA A 83 8.07 6.81 -6.62
CA ALA A 83 8.99 7.15 -7.70
C ALA A 83 8.51 8.43 -8.39
N GLY A 84 9.21 9.55 -8.13
CA GLY A 84 8.76 10.87 -8.56
C GLY A 84 7.38 11.22 -7.97
N ASN A 85 6.40 11.47 -8.85
CA ASN A 85 5.04 11.83 -8.46
C ASN A 85 4.09 10.63 -8.35
N ARG A 86 4.56 9.41 -8.67
CA ARG A 86 3.75 8.20 -8.63
C ARG A 86 3.95 7.47 -7.31
N MET A 87 2.85 6.96 -6.75
CA MET A 87 2.85 6.08 -5.58
C MET A 87 2.29 4.73 -5.99
N PHE A 88 3.11 3.69 -5.89
CA PHE A 88 2.74 2.32 -6.20
C PHE A 88 2.45 1.57 -4.91
N LEU A 89 1.36 0.82 -4.90
CA LEU A 89 1.03 -0.03 -3.77
C LEU A 89 1.98 -1.24 -3.70
N LEU A 90 2.59 -1.46 -2.54
CA LEU A 90 3.42 -2.64 -2.26
C LEU A 90 2.66 -3.65 -1.39
N ASP A 91 2.01 -3.17 -0.34
CA ASP A 91 1.19 -3.98 0.57
C ASP A 91 -0.01 -3.20 1.07
N GLY A 92 -1.06 -3.93 1.44
CA GLY A 92 -2.27 -3.36 2.04
C GLY A 92 -3.40 -3.16 1.05
N HIS A 93 -3.45 -3.95 -0.02
CA HIS A 93 -4.49 -3.95 -1.07
C HIS A 93 -5.91 -3.91 -0.51
N ARG A 94 -6.20 -4.76 0.47
CA ARG A 94 -7.52 -4.80 1.12
C ARG A 94 -7.79 -3.57 1.98
N ARG A 95 -6.78 -3.10 2.73
CA ARG A 95 -6.87 -1.87 3.54
C ARG A 95 -7.13 -0.66 2.64
N LEU A 96 -6.45 -0.58 1.49
CA LEU A 96 -6.62 0.49 0.52
C LEU A 96 -8.02 0.47 -0.12
N ARG A 97 -8.52 -0.72 -0.49
CA ARG A 97 -9.90 -0.84 -0.99
C ARG A 97 -10.92 -0.39 0.06
N VAL A 98 -10.78 -0.82 1.31
CA VAL A 98 -11.68 -0.38 2.39
C VAL A 98 -11.59 1.14 2.60
N ALA A 99 -10.39 1.71 2.59
CA ALA A 99 -10.21 3.16 2.70
C ALA A 99 -10.94 3.91 1.59
N TRP A 100 -10.83 3.44 0.34
CA TRP A 100 -11.50 4.01 -0.81
C TRP A 100 -13.03 3.90 -0.71
N MET A 101 -13.57 2.70 -0.48
CA MET A 101 -15.01 2.46 -0.37
C MET A 101 -15.66 3.28 0.74
N LYS A 102 -14.94 3.51 1.83
CA LYS A 102 -15.40 4.33 2.96
C LYS A 102 -15.11 5.82 2.82
N LYS A 103 -14.48 6.25 1.72
CA LYS A 103 -14.02 7.64 1.49
C LYS A 103 -13.18 8.15 2.67
N LYS A 104 -12.35 7.28 3.26
CA LYS A 104 -11.52 7.55 4.45
C LYS A 104 -10.06 7.71 4.05
N GLY A 105 -9.38 8.66 4.69
CA GLY A 105 -7.92 8.75 4.61
C GLY A 105 -7.24 7.58 5.31
N TRP A 106 -6.02 7.21 4.90
CA TRP A 106 -5.31 6.05 5.45
C TRP A 106 -3.84 6.36 5.77
N LYS A 107 -3.28 5.69 6.79
CA LYS A 107 -1.85 5.82 7.13
C LYS A 107 -1.01 5.07 6.10
N ALA A 108 0.14 5.61 5.71
CA ALA A 108 1.06 4.99 4.76
C ALA A 108 2.50 5.07 5.26
N LEU A 109 3.23 3.97 5.11
CA LEU A 109 4.68 3.90 5.17
C LEU A 109 5.20 3.93 3.73
N ILE A 110 6.01 4.92 3.39
CA ILE A 110 6.41 5.20 2.03
C ILE A 110 7.92 5.04 1.90
N ILE A 111 8.32 4.16 0.98
CA ILE A 111 9.68 4.03 0.49
C ILE A 111 9.85 5.09 -0.61
N SER A 112 10.51 6.20 -0.30
CA SER A 112 10.70 7.31 -1.24
C SER A 112 12.12 7.32 -1.77
N THR A 113 12.29 7.51 -3.08
CA THR A 113 13.60 7.70 -3.72
C THR A 113 13.82 9.14 -4.16
N ASP A 114 15.07 9.60 -4.10
CA ASP A 114 15.50 10.89 -4.65
C ASP A 114 15.62 10.89 -6.18
N LYS A 115 15.87 9.70 -6.77
CA LYS A 115 16.04 9.57 -8.21
C LYS A 115 14.70 9.58 -8.96
N ARG A 116 14.62 10.48 -9.94
CA ARG A 116 13.54 10.53 -10.92
C ARG A 116 13.86 9.61 -12.10
N GLY A 117 12.82 9.02 -12.70
CA GLY A 117 12.94 8.23 -13.93
C GLY A 117 13.57 6.84 -13.77
N ILE A 118 13.69 6.31 -12.54
CA ILE A 118 13.97 4.88 -12.35
C ILE A 118 12.68 4.11 -12.58
N GLU A 119 12.76 3.06 -13.39
CA GLU A 119 11.75 2.00 -13.43
C GLU A 119 12.08 0.91 -12.42
N PHE A 120 11.13 0.63 -11.53
CA PHE A 120 11.28 -0.32 -10.43
C PHE A 120 10.77 -1.73 -10.76
N GLY A 121 10.34 -1.95 -12.00
CA GLY A 121 9.71 -3.20 -12.47
C GLY A 121 8.27 -3.37 -11.98
N ILE A 122 7.92 -2.80 -10.83
CA ILE A 122 6.57 -2.81 -10.25
C ILE A 122 5.54 -2.14 -11.15
N GLU A 123 5.96 -1.24 -12.03
CA GLU A 123 5.11 -0.59 -13.02
C GLU A 123 4.40 -1.61 -13.90
N ARG A 124 5.01 -2.78 -14.14
CA ARG A 124 4.42 -3.88 -14.94
C ARG A 124 3.28 -4.60 -14.21
N MET A 125 3.18 -4.43 -12.89
CA MET A 125 2.13 -5.02 -12.07
C MET A 125 0.96 -4.07 -11.83
N VAL A 126 1.00 -2.85 -12.37
CA VAL A 126 -0.04 -1.84 -12.16
C VAL A 126 -1.30 -2.24 -12.91
N GLU A 127 -2.41 -2.33 -12.18
CA GLU A 127 -3.74 -2.58 -12.76
C GLU A 127 -4.46 -1.27 -13.14
N GLY A 128 -4.16 -0.18 -12.43
CA GLY A 128 -4.75 1.14 -12.66
C GLY A 128 -4.67 2.02 -11.41
N LYS A 129 -5.21 3.22 -11.46
CA LYS A 129 -5.41 4.01 -10.23
C LYS A 129 -6.59 3.45 -9.43
N VAL A 130 -6.53 3.54 -8.11
CA VAL A 130 -7.63 3.15 -7.21
C VAL A 130 -8.98 3.76 -7.64
N SER A 131 -9.00 5.03 -8.01
CA SER A 131 -10.20 5.75 -8.46
C SER A 131 -10.73 5.29 -9.83
N GLU A 132 -9.90 4.66 -10.65
CA GLU A 132 -10.28 4.15 -11.97
C GLU A 132 -10.84 2.72 -11.86
N LEU A 133 -10.28 1.92 -10.95
CA LEU A 133 -10.64 0.52 -10.74
C LEU A 133 -11.98 0.34 -10.02
N TRP A 134 -12.29 1.22 -9.08
CA TRP A 134 -13.49 1.10 -8.24
C TRP A 134 -14.28 2.41 -8.29
N LYS A 135 -15.35 2.43 -9.08
CA LYS A 135 -16.29 3.55 -9.18
C LYS A 135 -17.47 3.38 -8.23
#